data_AF-A0A9P9PCG2-F1
#
_entry.id   AF-A0A9P9PCG2-F1
#
_cell.length_a   1.000
_cell.length_b   1.000
_cell.length_c   1.000
_cell.angle_alpha   90.00
_cell.angle_beta   90.00
_cell.angle_gamma   90.00
#
_symmetry.space_group_name_H-M   'P 1'
#
loop_
_entity.id
_entity.type
_entity.pdbx_description
1 polymer ?
#
loop_
_entity_poly.entity_id
_entity_poly.type
_entity_poly.pdbx_seq_one_letter_code
_entity_poly.pdbx_strand_id
1 'polypeptide(L)'
;MRSSVLSATAVVLAGLNVVNAQTFTDCDPTKKTCPANPGLGTTLVTDFTKKSSDWKEADGTTLKYGSNGAEFTIASKTDAPTIGVNKYIFFGKVSVTMKASPGTGVVSSFILESQDLDEIDFEWVGGDTSHVQTNFFGKGNTTTYDRGATHPVTGPMDQFVTYSLDWTKESIKFYIGDSLVRTLAYDDPKTLNGFNYPQTPMRVKMGSWVGCADAAAAADEKTKWTCEWAGGPLDTSSSHTMYVKSVSIEDYGCGGDYSYSDLTGSYQSIKSTGTCDGKADEDTTSSSKTSSASASSTSVSTKPGGVLIETSSGASSKTASGTASGTAASATTSATGTGSAATTLSTAVPASSTGTAASATTSSPATVTANAASSMKPKHKYGVLDMGVMALGLGLGYLVM
;
A
#
# COMPACT_ATOMS: atom_id res chain seq x y z
N MET A 1 43.93 25.65 53.48
CA MET A 1 43.09 24.43 53.31
C MET A 1 41.84 24.79 52.53
N ARG A 2 41.16 23.78 51.97
CA ARG A 2 39.92 23.84 51.16
C ARG A 2 40.10 24.39 49.74
N SER A 3 40.20 23.46 48.81
CA SER A 3 40.11 23.66 47.35
C SER A 3 38.66 23.95 46.93
N SER A 4 38.49 24.52 45.74
CA SER A 4 37.23 24.45 44.99
C SER A 4 37.54 24.26 43.51
N VAL A 5 37.40 23.03 43.01
CA VAL A 5 37.57 22.69 41.59
C VAL A 5 36.21 22.81 40.90
N LEU A 6 36.00 23.90 40.16
CA LEU A 6 34.82 24.07 39.31
C LEU A 6 34.98 23.21 38.04
N SER A 7 34.36 22.03 38.04
CA SER A 7 34.34 21.15 36.87
C SER A 7 33.39 21.69 35.81
N ALA A 8 33.93 22.14 34.68
CA ALA A 8 33.15 22.57 33.53
C ALA A 8 32.44 21.35 32.90
N THR A 9 31.17 21.13 33.26
CA THR A 9 30.36 20.05 32.70
C THR A 9 29.73 20.52 31.39
N ALA A 10 30.47 20.40 30.29
CA ALA A 10 29.96 20.69 28.95
C ALA A 10 28.98 19.60 28.53
N VAL A 11 27.68 19.84 28.75
CA VAL A 11 26.61 18.97 28.25
C VAL A 11 26.51 19.16 26.74
N VAL A 12 27.29 18.37 26.00
CA VAL A 12 27.08 18.17 24.56
C VAL A 12 25.79 17.41 24.39
N LEU A 13 24.69 18.13 24.16
CA LEU A 13 23.39 17.55 23.88
C LEU A 13 23.41 16.96 22.46
N ALA A 14 23.97 15.76 22.33
CA ALA A 14 23.94 14.99 21.10
C ALA A 14 22.49 14.66 20.76
N GLY A 15 21.90 15.45 19.86
CA GLY A 15 20.58 15.20 19.32
C GLY A 15 20.57 13.85 18.61
N LEU A 16 19.94 12.85 19.22
CA LEU A 16 19.63 11.60 18.55
C LEU A 16 18.56 11.92 17.49
N ASN A 17 19.02 12.14 16.26
CA ASN A 17 18.17 12.28 15.09
C ASN A 17 17.57 10.91 14.76
N VAL A 18 16.60 10.48 15.57
CA VAL A 18 15.83 9.25 15.33
C VAL A 18 15.02 9.47 14.06
N VAL A 19 15.33 8.70 13.02
CA VAL A 19 14.57 8.70 11.78
C VAL A 19 13.24 8.01 12.06
N ASN A 20 12.25 8.80 12.49
CA ASN A 20 10.86 8.36 12.51
C ASN A 20 10.43 8.13 11.06
N ALA A 21 10.44 6.87 10.62
CA ALA A 21 9.94 6.43 9.31
C ALA A 21 8.39 6.45 9.26
N GLN A 22 7.77 7.52 9.76
CA GLN A 22 6.34 7.76 9.63
C GLN A 22 6.12 8.63 8.38
N THR A 23 5.20 8.24 7.50
CA THR A 23 4.76 9.15 6.43
C THR A 23 4.16 10.41 7.02
N PHE A 24 4.44 11.55 6.41
CA PHE A 24 3.97 12.84 6.86
C PHE A 24 3.37 13.62 5.70
N THR A 25 2.48 14.55 6.05
CA THR A 25 1.85 15.46 5.10
C THR A 25 1.96 16.88 5.66
N ASP A 26 2.51 17.80 4.86
CA ASP A 26 2.52 19.23 5.20
C ASP A 26 1.09 19.77 5.31
N CYS A 27 0.15 19.13 4.59
CA CYS A 27 -1.25 19.52 4.58
C CYS A 27 -2.20 18.33 4.47
N ASP A 28 -2.72 17.92 5.62
CA ASP A 28 -3.80 16.93 5.75
C ASP A 28 -5.18 17.55 5.43
N PRO A 29 -5.85 17.12 4.33
CA PRO A 29 -7.12 17.65 3.90
C PRO A 29 -8.31 17.17 4.75
N THR A 30 -8.16 16.15 5.61
CA THR A 30 -9.20 15.78 6.60
C THR A 30 -9.22 16.73 7.81
N LYS A 31 -8.18 17.56 7.96
CA LYS A 31 -7.98 18.46 9.12
C LYS A 31 -8.06 19.94 8.77
N LYS A 32 -7.82 20.32 7.51
CA LYS A 32 -7.79 21.72 7.03
C LYS A 32 -7.92 21.77 5.49
N THR A 33 -8.31 22.91 4.93
CA THR A 33 -8.22 23.12 3.47
C THR A 33 -6.75 23.13 3.02
N CYS A 34 -6.45 22.44 1.92
CA CYS A 34 -5.08 22.26 1.41
C CYS A 34 -4.93 22.72 -0.05
N PRO A 35 -3.69 23.05 -0.49
CA PRO A 35 -3.42 23.37 -1.89
C PRO A 35 -3.79 22.21 -2.81
N ALA A 36 -4.26 22.53 -4.03
CA ALA A 36 -4.58 21.52 -5.02
C ALA A 36 -3.32 20.72 -5.45
N ASN A 37 -3.52 19.46 -5.75
CA ASN A 37 -2.50 18.46 -6.03
C ASN A 37 -2.35 18.36 -7.55
N PRO A 38 -1.19 18.68 -8.14
CA PRO A 38 -1.04 18.70 -9.59
C PRO A 38 -1.17 17.27 -10.14
N GLY A 39 -2.20 17.04 -10.94
CA GLY A 39 -2.52 15.74 -11.53
C GLY A 39 -1.69 15.40 -12.76
N LEU A 40 -1.60 14.11 -13.10
CA LEU A 40 -0.90 13.62 -14.29
C LEU A 40 -1.79 13.65 -15.53
N GLY A 41 -3.00 13.09 -15.45
CA GLY A 41 -4.01 13.07 -16.52
C GLY A 41 -3.62 12.30 -17.79
N THR A 42 -2.60 11.44 -17.73
CA THR A 42 -2.09 10.71 -18.88
C THR A 42 -1.22 9.52 -18.45
N THR A 43 -0.52 8.88 -19.38
CA THR A 43 0.51 7.88 -19.08
C THR A 43 1.91 8.51 -19.03
N LEU A 44 2.59 8.38 -17.89
CA LEU A 44 4.02 8.64 -17.75
C LEU A 44 4.80 7.33 -17.88
N VAL A 45 5.84 7.29 -18.73
CA VAL A 45 6.80 6.20 -18.81
C VAL A 45 8.20 6.75 -18.57
N THR A 46 8.89 6.24 -17.55
CA THR A 46 10.27 6.62 -17.21
C THR A 46 11.21 5.45 -17.43
N ASP A 47 12.25 5.68 -18.24
CA ASP A 47 13.45 4.85 -18.34
C ASP A 47 14.53 5.49 -17.47
N PHE A 48 14.93 4.80 -16.39
CA PHE A 48 15.86 5.30 -15.39
C PHE A 48 17.34 5.03 -15.72
N THR A 49 17.67 4.53 -16.93
CA THR A 49 19.07 4.53 -17.41
C THR A 49 19.70 5.93 -17.51
N LYS A 50 18.87 6.96 -17.34
CA LYS A 50 19.20 8.38 -17.17
C LYS A 50 18.26 8.99 -16.13
N LYS A 51 18.65 10.13 -15.55
CA LYS A 51 17.78 10.92 -14.68
C LYS A 51 16.62 11.53 -15.47
N SER A 52 15.41 11.49 -14.93
CA SER A 52 14.24 12.20 -15.46
C SER A 52 13.94 13.46 -14.62
N SER A 53 13.34 14.48 -15.26
CA SER A 53 12.79 15.68 -14.63
C SER A 53 11.43 15.48 -13.95
N ASP A 54 10.76 14.36 -14.20
CA ASP A 54 9.41 14.06 -13.70
C ASP A 54 9.43 13.60 -12.23
N TRP A 55 10.62 13.34 -11.70
CA TRP A 55 10.87 12.83 -10.36
C TRP A 55 11.72 13.81 -9.55
N LYS A 56 11.32 14.06 -8.30
CA LYS A 56 12.09 14.85 -7.32
C LYS A 56 12.79 13.90 -6.34
N GLU A 57 14.09 14.12 -6.15
CA GLU A 57 14.87 13.55 -5.04
C GLU A 57 14.51 14.26 -3.73
N ALA A 58 14.27 13.47 -2.68
CA ALA A 58 13.98 13.99 -1.35
C ALA A 58 15.24 14.56 -0.68
N ASP A 59 15.08 15.39 0.35
CA ASP A 59 16.19 16.11 0.97
C ASP A 59 17.21 15.13 1.57
N GLY A 60 18.50 15.32 1.24
CA GLY A 60 19.57 14.36 1.58
C GLY A 60 19.75 13.19 0.60
N THR A 61 18.84 13.00 -0.36
CA THR A 61 19.01 12.01 -1.44
C THR A 61 19.89 12.57 -2.57
N THR A 62 20.74 11.73 -3.15
CA THR A 62 21.36 11.97 -4.47
C THR A 62 21.57 10.62 -5.12
N LEU A 63 20.82 10.32 -6.19
CA LEU A 63 20.91 9.02 -6.86
C LEU A 63 22.00 9.00 -7.95
N LYS A 64 22.55 7.83 -8.18
CA LYS A 64 23.26 7.50 -9.42
C LYS A 64 22.28 6.87 -10.42
N TYR A 65 22.62 6.95 -11.70
CA TYR A 65 21.84 6.39 -12.80
C TYR A 65 22.81 5.68 -13.76
N GLY A 66 22.51 4.44 -14.14
CA GLY A 66 23.38 3.59 -14.96
C GLY A 66 22.61 2.56 -15.78
N SER A 67 23.29 1.56 -16.34
CA SER A 67 22.66 0.52 -17.18
C SER A 67 21.58 -0.32 -16.46
N ASN A 68 21.63 -0.36 -15.12
CA ASN A 68 20.65 -1.00 -14.25
C ASN A 68 19.49 -0.08 -13.83
N GLY A 69 19.52 1.20 -14.23
CA GLY A 69 18.56 2.21 -13.82
C GLY A 69 19.07 3.13 -12.69
N ALA A 70 18.15 3.61 -11.86
CA ALA A 70 18.43 4.46 -10.71
C ALA A 70 18.87 3.62 -9.50
N GLU A 71 19.94 4.08 -8.81
CA GLU A 71 20.62 3.33 -7.75
C GLU A 71 20.31 3.89 -6.35
N PHE A 72 19.50 3.17 -5.59
CA PHE A 72 19.09 3.50 -4.22
C PHE A 72 20.00 2.74 -3.24
N THR A 73 21.14 3.36 -2.89
CA THR A 73 22.21 2.71 -2.12
C THR A 73 22.18 3.08 -0.64
N ILE A 74 22.25 2.05 0.21
CA ILE A 74 22.53 2.11 1.64
C ILE A 74 24.02 1.77 1.85
N ALA A 75 24.79 2.73 2.33
CA ALA A 75 26.17 2.56 2.78
C ALA A 75 26.38 3.01 4.25
N SER A 76 25.40 3.72 4.83
CA SER A 76 25.39 4.15 6.22
C SER A 76 24.04 3.89 6.90
N LYS A 77 24.04 3.90 8.24
CA LYS A 77 22.83 3.71 9.08
C LYS A 77 21.78 4.82 8.95
N THR A 78 22.13 5.95 8.31
CA THR A 78 21.26 7.11 8.14
C THR A 78 20.81 7.32 6.69
N ASP A 79 21.14 6.38 5.80
CA ASP A 79 20.77 6.49 4.39
C ASP A 79 19.30 6.12 4.19
N ALA A 80 18.54 6.98 3.50
CA ALA A 80 17.18 6.69 3.05
C ALA A 80 16.92 7.30 1.65
N PRO A 81 17.73 6.96 0.63
CA PRO A 81 17.59 7.50 -0.73
C PRO A 81 16.17 7.30 -1.26
N THR A 82 15.50 8.41 -1.57
CA THR A 82 14.07 8.46 -1.90
C THR A 82 13.81 9.40 -3.08
N ILE A 83 12.99 8.97 -4.03
CA ILE A 83 12.38 9.85 -5.05
C ILE A 83 10.85 9.76 -5.00
N GLY A 84 10.18 10.85 -5.39
CA GLY A 84 8.75 10.88 -5.67
C GLY A 84 8.45 11.54 -7.00
N VAL A 85 7.42 11.09 -7.71
CA VAL A 85 6.97 11.74 -8.95
C VAL A 85 6.33 13.09 -8.64
N ASN A 86 6.53 14.07 -9.52
CA ASN A 86 6.05 15.45 -9.36
C ASN A 86 4.52 15.62 -9.49
N LYS A 87 3.78 14.53 -9.76
CA LYS A 87 2.37 14.52 -10.13
C LYS A 87 1.60 13.44 -9.37
N TYR A 88 0.34 13.73 -9.07
CA TYR A 88 -0.59 12.78 -8.47
C TYR A 88 -1.40 12.07 -9.56
N ILE A 89 -1.77 10.82 -9.32
CA ILE A 89 -2.81 10.09 -10.06
C ILE A 89 -4.04 9.91 -9.17
N PHE A 90 -5.21 9.74 -9.77
CA PHE A 90 -6.47 9.53 -9.05
C PHE A 90 -7.19 8.31 -9.62
N PHE A 91 -6.96 7.16 -8.98
CA PHE A 91 -7.02 5.83 -9.59
C PHE A 91 -6.01 5.68 -10.76
N GLY A 92 -5.63 4.46 -11.09
CA GLY A 92 -4.60 4.24 -12.10
C GLY A 92 -3.91 2.89 -12.03
N LYS A 93 -3.02 2.66 -12.99
CA LYS A 93 -2.10 1.51 -12.99
C LYS A 93 -0.66 1.98 -12.90
N VAL A 94 0.07 1.47 -11.92
CA VAL A 94 1.51 1.73 -11.74
C VAL A 94 2.25 0.42 -11.87
N SER A 95 3.32 0.39 -12.67
CA SER A 95 4.17 -0.79 -12.89
C SER A 95 5.64 -0.39 -12.72
N VAL A 96 6.34 -1.02 -11.78
CA VAL A 96 7.75 -0.72 -11.44
C VAL A 96 8.60 -1.96 -11.76
N THR A 97 9.59 -1.80 -12.64
CA THR A 97 10.57 -2.85 -12.94
C THR A 97 11.83 -2.60 -12.14
N MET A 98 12.07 -3.42 -11.12
CA MET A 98 13.12 -3.21 -10.14
C MET A 98 13.76 -4.51 -9.64
N LYS A 99 14.94 -4.36 -9.06
CA LYS A 99 15.64 -5.36 -8.26
C LYS A 99 15.83 -4.77 -6.87
N ALA A 100 15.28 -5.41 -5.86
CA ALA A 100 15.32 -4.93 -4.48
C ALA A 100 16.76 -4.98 -3.91
N SER A 101 16.97 -4.24 -2.82
CA SER A 101 18.24 -4.23 -2.10
C SER A 101 18.36 -5.47 -1.21
N PRO A 102 19.45 -6.24 -1.30
CA PRO A 102 19.77 -7.24 -0.27
C PRO A 102 20.14 -6.55 1.05
N GLY A 103 20.40 -7.36 2.07
CA GLY A 103 20.97 -6.93 3.35
C GLY A 103 19.95 -6.98 4.49
N THR A 104 20.30 -7.68 5.57
CA THR A 104 19.55 -7.63 6.84
C THR A 104 19.42 -6.18 7.31
N GLY A 105 18.25 -5.78 7.83
CA GLY A 105 18.00 -4.41 8.28
C GLY A 105 17.82 -3.37 7.16
N VAL A 106 17.94 -3.76 5.88
CA VAL A 106 17.62 -2.91 4.72
C VAL A 106 16.19 -3.19 4.26
N VAL A 107 15.48 -2.15 3.86
CA VAL A 107 14.15 -2.23 3.26
C VAL A 107 14.15 -1.50 1.93
N SER A 108 13.60 -2.12 0.90
CA SER A 108 13.23 -1.46 -0.35
C SER A 108 11.73 -1.24 -0.37
N SER A 109 11.26 -0.08 -0.82
CA SER A 109 9.82 0.23 -0.85
C SER A 109 9.41 0.93 -2.15
N PHE A 110 8.24 0.57 -2.66
CA PHE A 110 7.51 1.27 -3.73
C PHE A 110 6.10 1.55 -3.22
N ILE A 111 5.72 2.82 -3.14
CA ILE A 111 4.55 3.32 -2.40
C ILE A 111 3.75 4.30 -3.26
N LEU A 112 2.43 4.25 -3.17
CA LEU A 112 1.51 5.35 -3.53
C LEU A 112 1.08 6.02 -2.22
N GLU A 113 1.15 7.35 -2.14
CA GLU A 113 0.87 8.14 -0.93
C GLU A 113 0.03 9.38 -1.26
N SER A 114 -1.03 9.63 -0.48
CA SER A 114 -1.91 10.81 -0.62
C SER A 114 -1.53 11.94 0.36
N GLN A 115 -2.26 13.06 0.26
CA GLN A 115 -2.17 14.13 1.26
C GLN A 115 -2.91 13.84 2.59
N ASP A 116 -3.89 12.93 2.63
CA ASP A 116 -4.52 12.44 3.88
C ASP A 116 -3.90 11.16 4.45
N LEU A 117 -2.83 10.65 3.83
CA LEU A 117 -2.17 9.39 4.20
C LEU A 117 -3.06 8.14 3.96
N ASP A 118 -3.87 8.18 2.89
CA ASP A 118 -4.19 6.98 2.14
C ASP A 118 -2.88 6.50 1.47
N GLU A 119 -2.61 5.19 1.54
CA GLU A 119 -1.33 4.58 1.16
C GLU A 119 -1.53 3.18 0.55
N ILE A 120 -0.73 2.82 -0.46
CA ILE A 120 -0.62 1.46 -1.01
C ILE A 120 0.86 1.16 -1.24
N ASP A 121 1.36 0.02 -0.78
CA ASP A 121 2.79 -0.29 -0.83
C ASP A 121 3.12 -1.71 -1.34
N PHE A 122 4.35 -1.82 -1.85
CA PHE A 122 5.14 -3.04 -1.95
C PHE A 122 6.44 -2.82 -1.17
N GLU A 123 6.81 -3.76 -0.30
CA GLU A 123 8.05 -3.69 0.49
C GLU A 123 8.85 -5.01 0.43
N TRP A 124 10.17 -4.89 0.33
CA TRP A 124 11.11 -6.02 0.38
C TRP A 124 12.08 -5.81 1.52
N VAL A 125 12.14 -6.77 2.45
CA VAL A 125 13.15 -6.83 3.51
C VAL A 125 14.39 -7.52 2.93
N GLY A 126 15.55 -6.87 2.95
CA GLY A 126 16.77 -7.36 2.29
C GLY A 126 17.34 -8.67 2.82
N GLY A 127 16.86 -9.13 3.99
CA GLY A 127 17.13 -10.45 4.56
C GLY A 127 16.21 -11.58 4.06
N ASP A 128 15.05 -11.27 3.46
CA ASP A 128 14.15 -12.25 2.84
C ASP A 128 14.36 -12.25 1.31
N THR A 129 15.07 -13.26 0.82
CA THR A 129 15.37 -13.44 -0.61
C THR A 129 14.29 -14.23 -1.36
N SER A 130 13.11 -14.40 -0.75
CA SER A 130 12.04 -15.28 -1.25
C SER A 130 10.64 -14.66 -1.27
N HIS A 131 10.42 -13.49 -0.67
CA HIS A 131 9.12 -12.84 -0.62
C HIS A 131 9.14 -11.33 -0.91
N VAL A 132 7.95 -10.80 -1.14
CA VAL A 132 7.61 -9.37 -1.10
C VAL A 132 6.38 -9.19 -0.22
N GLN A 133 6.33 -8.10 0.53
CA GLN A 133 5.17 -7.71 1.33
C GLN A 133 4.32 -6.69 0.58
N THR A 134 3.03 -6.68 0.87
CA THR A 134 2.06 -5.70 0.38
C THR A 134 1.23 -5.23 1.55
N ASN A 135 1.03 -3.94 1.69
CA ASN A 135 0.19 -3.35 2.73
C ASN A 135 -0.61 -2.17 2.13
N PHE A 136 -1.46 -1.57 2.96
CA PHE A 136 -2.23 -0.38 2.61
C PHE A 136 -2.66 0.33 3.88
N PHE A 137 -2.74 1.65 3.85
CA PHE A 137 -3.26 2.47 4.95
C PHE A 137 -4.36 3.39 4.41
N GLY A 138 -5.33 3.73 5.25
CA GLY A 138 -6.38 4.70 4.89
C GLY A 138 -6.40 5.83 5.92
N LYS A 139 -6.33 7.08 5.47
CA LYS A 139 -6.34 8.30 6.31
C LYS A 139 -5.32 8.28 7.46
N GLY A 140 -4.16 7.65 7.24
CA GLY A 140 -3.11 7.45 8.24
C GLY A 140 -3.54 6.55 9.41
N ASN A 141 -4.58 5.72 9.24
CA ASN A 141 -5.12 4.88 10.29
C ASN A 141 -4.24 3.64 10.52
N THR A 142 -3.55 3.64 11.66
CA THR A 142 -2.59 2.62 12.10
C THR A 142 -3.12 1.78 13.27
N THR A 143 -4.43 1.82 13.54
CA THR A 143 -5.03 1.15 14.73
C THR A 143 -5.06 -0.38 14.67
N THR A 144 -4.86 -0.97 13.48
CA THR A 144 -4.69 -2.41 13.28
C THR A 144 -3.51 -2.68 12.34
N TYR A 145 -2.96 -3.89 12.43
CA TYR A 145 -1.75 -4.32 11.71
C TYR A 145 -2.00 -5.52 10.78
N ASP A 146 -3.25 -5.94 10.64
CA ASP A 146 -3.71 -7.08 9.84
C ASP A 146 -3.79 -6.79 8.32
N ARG A 147 -3.44 -5.57 7.91
CA ARG A 147 -3.52 -5.05 6.53
C ARG A 147 -2.39 -5.57 5.61
N GLY A 148 -1.29 -6.04 6.19
CA GLY A 148 -0.18 -6.65 5.46
C GLY A 148 -0.51 -8.03 4.86
N ALA A 149 0.15 -8.39 3.76
CA ALA A 149 0.16 -9.74 3.19
C ALA A 149 1.47 -10.01 2.43
N THR A 150 2.06 -11.19 2.66
CA THR A 150 3.36 -11.62 2.11
C THR A 150 3.16 -12.58 0.93
N HIS A 151 3.91 -12.38 -0.15
CA HIS A 151 3.80 -13.13 -1.41
C HIS A 151 5.15 -13.69 -1.85
N PRO A 152 5.21 -14.94 -2.37
CA PRO A 152 6.45 -15.52 -2.84
C PRO A 152 6.93 -14.88 -4.16
N VAL A 153 8.23 -14.62 -4.27
CA VAL A 153 8.89 -14.15 -5.48
C VAL A 153 10.31 -14.72 -5.59
N THR A 154 10.69 -15.17 -6.79
CA THR A 154 12.01 -15.77 -7.01
C THR A 154 13.09 -14.70 -7.17
N GLY A 155 14.06 -14.66 -6.25
CA GLY A 155 15.27 -13.84 -6.36
C GLY A 155 15.02 -12.33 -6.55
N PRO A 156 14.18 -11.67 -5.72
CA PRO A 156 13.88 -10.24 -5.85
C PRO A 156 15.12 -9.35 -5.72
N MET A 157 16.19 -9.86 -5.09
CA MET A 157 17.48 -9.19 -4.91
C MET A 157 18.46 -9.46 -6.07
N ASP A 158 18.19 -10.47 -6.91
CA ASP A 158 19.13 -11.03 -7.90
C ASP A 158 18.74 -10.67 -9.34
N GLN A 159 17.45 -10.59 -9.64
CA GLN A 159 16.92 -10.28 -10.97
C GLN A 159 15.92 -9.12 -10.96
N PHE A 160 15.75 -8.46 -12.11
CA PHE A 160 14.69 -7.47 -12.29
C PHE A 160 13.33 -8.16 -12.41
N VAL A 161 12.41 -7.77 -11.55
CA VAL A 161 11.01 -8.21 -11.55
C VAL A 161 10.13 -6.96 -11.74
N THR A 162 9.05 -7.11 -12.50
CA THR A 162 8.02 -6.07 -12.61
C THR A 162 6.95 -6.29 -11.55
N TYR A 163 6.66 -5.28 -10.75
CA TYR A 163 5.60 -5.28 -9.75
C TYR A 163 4.56 -4.24 -10.15
N SER A 164 3.29 -4.60 -10.12
CA SER A 164 2.22 -3.70 -10.57
C SER A 164 1.10 -3.56 -9.56
N LEU A 165 0.56 -2.35 -9.47
CA LEU A 165 -0.67 -1.97 -8.78
C LEU A 165 -1.68 -1.53 -9.84
N ASP A 166 -2.87 -2.12 -9.84
CA ASP A 166 -4.05 -1.66 -10.59
C ASP A 166 -5.08 -1.23 -9.53
N TRP A 167 -5.25 0.09 -9.39
CA TRP A 167 -6.00 0.74 -8.31
C TRP A 167 -7.22 1.45 -8.91
N THR A 168 -8.40 0.98 -8.51
CA THR A 168 -9.72 1.44 -8.95
C THR A 168 -10.55 1.89 -7.75
N LYS A 169 -11.75 2.42 -7.95
CA LYS A 169 -12.67 2.70 -6.82
C LYS A 169 -13.24 1.43 -6.20
N GLU A 170 -13.31 0.32 -6.96
CA GLU A 170 -13.78 -0.99 -6.50
C GLU A 170 -12.71 -1.86 -5.84
N SER A 171 -11.45 -1.79 -6.31
CA SER A 171 -10.39 -2.71 -5.88
C SER A 171 -8.96 -2.24 -6.15
N ILE A 172 -8.04 -2.69 -5.29
CA ILE A 172 -6.58 -2.66 -5.54
C ILE A 172 -6.14 -4.09 -5.88
N LYS A 173 -5.45 -4.25 -7.01
CA LYS A 173 -4.91 -5.53 -7.47
C LYS A 173 -3.38 -5.44 -7.56
N PHE A 174 -2.69 -6.37 -6.90
CA PHE A 174 -1.24 -6.45 -6.83
C PHE A 174 -0.74 -7.59 -7.72
N TYR A 175 0.24 -7.33 -8.58
CA TYR A 175 0.82 -8.30 -9.50
C TYR A 175 2.33 -8.43 -9.34
N ILE A 176 2.84 -9.65 -9.51
CA ILE A 176 4.27 -9.98 -9.61
C ILE A 176 4.50 -10.62 -10.99
N GLY A 177 5.23 -9.91 -11.86
CA GLY A 177 5.13 -10.14 -13.30
C GLY A 177 3.68 -10.01 -13.75
N ASP A 178 3.21 -10.97 -14.56
CA ASP A 178 1.81 -11.06 -15.00
C ASP A 178 0.87 -11.73 -13.97
N SER A 179 1.41 -12.23 -12.84
CA SER A 179 0.63 -13.00 -11.86
C SER A 179 -0.06 -12.10 -10.84
N LEU A 180 -1.40 -12.13 -10.81
CA LEU A 180 -2.21 -11.50 -9.75
C LEU A 180 -2.00 -12.26 -8.43
N VAL A 181 -1.40 -11.61 -7.41
CA VAL A 181 -1.12 -12.23 -6.10
C VAL A 181 -2.06 -11.77 -4.99
N ARG A 182 -2.66 -10.58 -5.11
CA ARG A 182 -3.63 -10.05 -4.14
C ARG A 182 -4.68 -9.20 -4.84
N THR A 183 -5.92 -9.32 -4.37
CA THR A 183 -6.97 -8.32 -4.58
C THR A 183 -7.46 -7.86 -3.22
N LEU A 184 -7.65 -6.55 -3.05
CA LEU A 184 -8.30 -5.92 -1.91
C LEU A 184 -9.52 -5.19 -2.46
N ALA A 185 -10.72 -5.59 -2.02
CA ALA A 185 -11.96 -4.93 -2.42
C ALA A 185 -12.20 -3.65 -1.60
N TYR A 186 -12.96 -2.71 -2.17
CA TYR A 186 -13.40 -1.49 -1.48
C TYR A 186 -14.06 -1.82 -0.13
N ASP A 187 -14.95 -2.81 -0.10
CA ASP A 187 -15.78 -3.20 1.04
C ASP A 187 -15.15 -4.28 1.95
N ASP A 188 -13.87 -4.62 1.76
CA ASP A 188 -13.15 -5.58 2.61
C ASP A 188 -13.21 -5.17 4.10
N PRO A 189 -13.41 -6.11 5.06
CA PRO A 189 -13.43 -5.77 6.49
C PRO A 189 -12.20 -4.98 6.98
N LYS A 190 -11.03 -5.18 6.36
CA LYS A 190 -9.77 -4.46 6.69
C LYS A 190 -9.76 -3.01 6.23
N THR A 191 -10.56 -2.65 5.22
CA THR A 191 -10.79 -1.25 4.83
C THR A 191 -11.88 -0.60 5.70
N LEU A 192 -12.37 -1.29 6.73
CA LEU A 192 -13.55 -0.91 7.51
C LEU A 192 -14.79 -0.72 6.63
N ASN A 193 -14.95 -1.56 5.59
CA ASN A 193 -16.03 -1.48 4.59
C ASN A 193 -15.98 -0.16 3.77
N GLY A 194 -14.78 0.25 3.35
CA GLY A 194 -14.56 1.40 2.45
C GLY A 194 -14.04 2.68 3.11
N PHE A 195 -14.12 2.81 4.44
CA PHE A 195 -13.69 4.03 5.13
C PHE A 195 -12.16 4.24 5.12
N ASN A 196 -11.40 3.17 5.36
CA ASN A 196 -9.94 3.09 5.24
C ASN A 196 -9.48 2.57 3.86
N TYR A 197 -10.36 2.50 2.85
CA TYR A 197 -9.91 2.12 1.50
C TYR A 197 -9.13 3.29 0.86
N PRO A 198 -7.92 3.08 0.29
CA PRO A 198 -7.17 4.14 -0.39
C PRO A 198 -7.93 4.67 -1.59
N GLN A 199 -8.36 5.93 -1.53
CA GLN A 199 -9.38 6.48 -2.42
C GLN A 199 -9.20 7.97 -2.75
N THR A 200 -8.08 8.57 -2.39
CA THR A 200 -7.75 9.98 -2.67
C THR A 200 -6.51 10.07 -3.57
N PRO A 201 -6.25 11.21 -4.26
CA PRO A 201 -5.15 11.30 -5.21
C PRO A 201 -3.80 10.98 -4.57
N MET A 202 -3.04 10.07 -5.18
CA MET A 202 -1.76 9.58 -4.68
C MET A 202 -0.62 9.87 -5.66
N ARG A 203 0.55 10.20 -5.11
CA ARG A 203 1.83 10.26 -5.86
C ARG A 203 2.61 8.97 -5.64
N VAL A 204 3.37 8.55 -6.64
CA VAL A 204 4.32 7.44 -6.49
C VAL A 204 5.60 7.92 -5.78
N LYS A 205 6.03 7.15 -4.79
CA LYS A 205 7.32 7.25 -4.10
C LYS A 205 8.06 5.92 -4.22
N MET A 206 9.38 5.96 -4.24
CA MET A 206 10.22 4.76 -4.16
C MET A 206 11.57 5.08 -3.52
N GLY A 207 12.15 4.08 -2.86
CA GLY A 207 13.48 4.21 -2.30
C GLY A 207 13.92 2.99 -1.50
N SER A 208 15.11 3.11 -0.92
CA SER A 208 15.69 2.15 0.01
C SER A 208 15.95 2.84 1.34
N TRP A 209 15.78 2.16 2.47
CA TRP A 209 15.97 2.70 3.81
C TRP A 209 16.45 1.66 4.82
N VAL A 210 16.88 2.13 5.98
CA VAL A 210 17.39 1.30 7.08
C VAL A 210 16.27 1.02 8.08
N GLY A 211 15.65 -0.16 7.97
CA GLY A 211 14.65 -0.65 8.93
C GLY A 211 15.22 -1.01 10.30
N CYS A 212 16.52 -1.29 10.39
CA CYS A 212 17.21 -1.47 11.68
C CYS A 212 18.64 -0.94 11.69
N ALA A 213 18.88 0.19 12.33
CA ALA A 213 20.20 0.86 12.31
C ALA A 213 21.32 0.06 12.99
N ASP A 214 21.05 -0.58 14.13
CA ASP A 214 21.96 -1.47 14.85
C ASP A 214 21.28 -2.20 16.03
N ALA A 215 22.07 -2.91 16.84
CA ALA A 215 21.62 -3.60 18.04
C ALA A 215 21.07 -2.68 19.15
N ALA A 216 21.34 -1.37 19.15
CA ALA A 216 20.68 -0.43 20.07
C ALA A 216 19.28 -0.08 19.57
N ALA A 217 19.11 0.13 18.26
CA ALA A 217 17.78 0.28 17.64
C ALA A 217 16.92 -1.00 17.81
N ALA A 218 17.54 -2.18 17.77
CA ALA A 218 16.84 -3.44 18.05
C ALA A 218 16.44 -3.63 19.53
N ALA A 219 16.99 -2.83 20.45
CA ALA A 219 16.74 -2.90 21.89
C ALA A 219 15.87 -1.75 22.43
N ASP A 220 15.71 -0.63 21.71
CA ASP A 220 14.76 0.43 22.05
C ASP A 220 13.32 -0.04 21.76
N GLU A 221 12.43 0.06 22.75
CA GLU A 221 11.02 -0.36 22.67
C GLU A 221 10.25 0.29 21.50
N LYS A 222 10.70 1.45 21.01
CA LYS A 222 10.11 2.13 19.86
C LYS A 222 10.48 1.44 18.54
N THR A 223 11.77 1.18 18.32
CA THR A 223 12.26 0.66 17.03
C THR A 223 12.37 -0.86 16.98
N LYS A 224 12.24 -1.56 18.12
CA LYS A 224 12.30 -3.02 18.21
C LYS A 224 11.46 -3.73 17.15
N TRP A 225 10.18 -3.36 17.00
CA TRP A 225 9.26 -4.09 16.10
C TRP A 225 9.62 -3.93 14.62
N THR A 226 9.99 -2.72 14.21
CA THR A 226 10.52 -2.45 12.85
C THR A 226 11.85 -3.16 12.64
N CYS A 227 12.71 -3.21 13.65
CA CYS A 227 13.96 -3.99 13.61
C CYS A 227 13.72 -5.50 13.47
N GLU A 228 12.72 -6.05 14.16
CA GLU A 228 12.34 -7.46 14.10
C GLU A 228 11.73 -7.82 12.73
N TRP A 229 10.84 -6.97 12.22
CA TRP A 229 10.27 -7.08 10.86
C TRP A 229 11.33 -6.95 9.76
N ALA A 230 12.31 -6.05 9.89
CA ALA A 230 13.43 -5.88 8.96
C ALA A 230 14.51 -6.99 9.08
N GLY A 231 14.27 -8.04 9.88
CA GLY A 231 15.16 -9.20 10.03
C GLY A 231 16.35 -8.99 10.97
N GLY A 232 16.43 -7.85 11.66
CA GLY A 232 17.50 -7.49 12.59
C GLY A 232 18.45 -6.41 12.08
N PRO A 233 19.55 -6.13 12.81
CA PRO A 233 20.49 -5.04 12.53
C PRO A 233 21.14 -5.03 11.14
N LEU A 234 21.32 -3.82 10.60
CA LEU A 234 22.08 -3.55 9.37
C LEU A 234 23.56 -3.99 9.49
N ASP A 235 24.02 -4.78 8.52
CA ASP A 235 25.46 -4.94 8.28
C ASP A 235 26.00 -3.76 7.46
N THR A 236 26.82 -2.92 8.09
CA THR A 236 27.52 -1.80 7.46
C THR A 236 28.91 -2.16 6.92
N SER A 237 29.27 -3.45 6.83
CA SER A 237 30.54 -3.90 6.23
C SER A 237 30.57 -3.78 4.70
N SER A 238 29.39 -3.72 4.09
CA SER A 238 29.17 -3.62 2.65
C SER A 238 28.07 -2.60 2.33
N SER A 239 28.02 -2.14 1.08
CA SER A 239 26.93 -1.29 0.57
C SER A 239 25.86 -2.14 -0.11
N HIS A 240 24.61 -1.83 0.16
CA HIS A 240 23.45 -2.54 -0.38
C HIS A 240 22.67 -1.61 -1.32
N THR A 241 22.28 -2.08 -2.51
CA THR A 241 21.66 -1.21 -3.53
C THR A 241 20.42 -1.84 -4.14
N MET A 242 19.30 -1.12 -4.04
CA MET A 242 18.10 -1.31 -4.85
C MET A 242 18.28 -0.61 -6.20
N TYR A 243 17.80 -1.24 -7.27
CA TYR A 243 17.87 -0.73 -8.64
C TYR A 243 16.46 -0.64 -9.23
N VAL A 244 16.04 0.55 -9.67
CA VAL A 244 14.79 0.71 -10.44
C VAL A 244 15.13 1.05 -11.88
N LYS A 245 14.77 0.15 -12.80
CA LYS A 245 15.12 0.25 -14.23
C LYS A 245 14.14 1.09 -15.02
N SER A 246 12.84 0.88 -14.80
CA SER A 246 11.78 1.61 -15.50
C SER A 246 10.48 1.60 -14.72
N VAL A 247 9.66 2.62 -14.96
CA VAL A 247 8.34 2.80 -14.35
C VAL A 247 7.34 3.24 -15.40
N SER A 248 6.13 2.70 -15.33
CA SER A 248 4.96 3.18 -16.07
C SER A 248 3.85 3.53 -15.06
N ILE A 249 3.24 4.70 -15.25
CA ILE A 249 2.13 5.22 -14.44
C ILE A 249 1.05 5.67 -15.42
N GLU A 250 -0.10 5.02 -15.41
CA GLU A 250 -1.31 5.44 -16.11
C GLU A 250 -2.28 6.07 -15.10
N ASP A 251 -2.56 7.38 -15.22
CA ASP A 251 -3.64 8.03 -14.47
C ASP A 251 -4.99 7.59 -15.05
N TYR A 252 -5.92 7.12 -14.22
CA TYR A 252 -7.32 6.93 -14.63
C TYR A 252 -8.17 8.19 -14.37
N GLY A 253 -7.64 9.15 -13.61
CA GLY A 253 -8.25 10.44 -13.37
C GLY A 253 -8.01 11.46 -14.48
N CYS A 254 -8.78 12.56 -14.44
CA CYS A 254 -8.85 13.55 -15.52
C CYS A 254 -7.72 14.60 -15.52
N GLY A 255 -6.70 14.42 -14.68
CA GLY A 255 -5.57 15.34 -14.57
C GLY A 255 -5.91 16.72 -14.01
N GLY A 256 -5.34 17.76 -14.62
CA GLY A 256 -5.42 19.14 -14.13
C GLY A 256 -4.78 19.27 -12.74
N ASP A 257 -5.50 19.89 -11.82
CA ASP A 257 -5.22 19.88 -10.38
C ASP A 257 -6.37 19.19 -9.65
N TYR A 258 -6.05 18.25 -8.76
CA TYR A 258 -7.01 17.58 -7.90
C TYR A 258 -7.16 18.32 -6.56
N SER A 259 -8.39 18.55 -6.11
CA SER A 259 -8.69 19.28 -4.87
C SER A 259 -9.80 18.60 -4.07
N TYR A 260 -9.76 18.74 -2.74
CA TYR A 260 -10.74 18.17 -1.82
C TYR A 260 -11.83 19.22 -1.56
N SER A 261 -13.10 18.93 -1.87
CA SER A 261 -14.21 19.89 -1.67
C SER A 261 -14.65 20.06 -0.22
N ASP A 262 -14.21 19.16 0.65
CA ASP A 262 -14.60 19.04 2.05
C ASP A 262 -13.51 18.24 2.81
N LEU A 263 -13.75 17.93 4.09
CA LEU A 263 -12.77 17.31 4.98
C LEU A 263 -12.97 15.79 5.17
N THR A 264 -13.67 15.10 4.26
CA THR A 264 -14.04 13.69 4.47
C THR A 264 -12.94 12.67 4.11
N GLY A 265 -12.02 13.02 3.20
CA GLY A 265 -11.10 12.04 2.60
C GLY A 265 -11.81 10.99 1.74
N SER A 266 -13.02 11.29 1.25
CA SER A 266 -13.78 10.40 0.33
C SER A 266 -13.47 10.73 -1.13
N TYR A 267 -13.48 9.71 -2.00
CA TYR A 267 -13.21 9.92 -3.43
C TYR A 267 -14.23 10.87 -4.09
N GLN A 268 -15.47 10.87 -3.61
CA GLN A 268 -16.53 11.78 -4.04
C GLN A 268 -16.25 13.26 -3.68
N SER A 269 -15.39 13.55 -2.71
CA SER A 269 -14.95 14.93 -2.40
C SER A 269 -13.95 15.48 -3.42
N ILE A 270 -13.30 14.62 -4.21
CA ILE A 270 -12.24 15.03 -5.13
C ILE A 270 -12.82 15.77 -6.34
N LYS A 271 -12.18 16.89 -6.72
CA LYS A 271 -12.53 17.73 -7.86
C LYS A 271 -11.29 17.97 -8.69
N SER A 272 -11.33 17.58 -9.96
CA SER A 272 -10.28 17.85 -10.97
C SER A 272 -10.60 19.15 -11.72
N THR A 273 -9.57 19.90 -12.11
CA THR A 273 -9.68 21.02 -13.07
C THR A 273 -9.40 20.61 -14.53
N GLY A 274 -9.07 19.33 -14.76
CA GLY A 274 -8.74 18.78 -16.08
C GLY A 274 -9.96 18.26 -16.84
N THR A 275 -9.71 17.64 -18.00
CA THR A 275 -10.73 17.14 -18.92
C THR A 275 -10.62 15.63 -19.08
N CYS A 276 -11.69 14.91 -18.78
CA CYS A 276 -11.74 13.45 -18.90
C CYS A 276 -11.96 13.06 -20.37
N ASP A 277 -10.98 12.38 -21.00
CA ASP A 277 -11.08 11.87 -22.38
C ASP A 277 -11.96 10.61 -22.48
N GLY A 278 -13.20 10.69 -21.98
CA GLY A 278 -14.21 9.61 -22.04
C GLY A 278 -13.88 8.33 -21.27
N LYS A 279 -12.72 8.25 -20.59
CA LYS A 279 -12.21 7.06 -19.91
C LYS A 279 -12.59 6.95 -18.42
N ALA A 280 -13.32 7.94 -17.89
CA ALA A 280 -13.85 7.93 -16.53
C ALA A 280 -15.23 7.26 -16.49
N ASP A 281 -15.53 6.51 -15.43
CA ASP A 281 -16.81 5.83 -15.25
C ASP A 281 -18.01 6.80 -15.17
N GLU A 282 -19.19 6.27 -15.49
CA GLU A 282 -20.45 6.99 -15.71
C GLU A 282 -21.15 7.53 -14.43
N ASP A 283 -20.38 7.87 -13.37
CA ASP A 283 -20.88 8.65 -12.23
C ASP A 283 -19.89 9.73 -11.79
N THR A 284 -19.69 10.71 -12.66
CA THR A 284 -19.23 12.06 -12.26
C THR A 284 -20.28 13.07 -12.69
N THR A 285 -21.33 13.23 -11.88
CA THR A 285 -22.43 14.16 -12.13
C THR A 285 -21.94 15.62 -12.09
N SER A 286 -21.48 16.12 -13.24
CA SER A 286 -20.89 17.45 -13.39
C SER A 286 -21.92 18.57 -13.19
N SER A 287 -21.86 19.23 -12.04
CA SER A 287 -22.74 20.34 -11.67
C SER A 287 -22.30 21.67 -12.31
N SER A 288 -22.24 21.72 -13.64
CA SER A 288 -22.01 22.97 -14.40
C SER A 288 -23.25 23.87 -14.37
N LYS A 289 -23.06 25.16 -14.11
CA LYS A 289 -24.12 26.08 -13.67
C LYS A 289 -25.05 26.57 -14.79
N THR A 290 -26.29 26.85 -14.39
CA THR A 290 -27.33 27.58 -15.14
C THR A 290 -26.78 28.76 -15.96
N SER A 291 -27.11 28.80 -17.24
CA SER A 291 -27.00 30.01 -18.08
C SER A 291 -28.32 30.23 -18.81
N SER A 292 -28.96 31.37 -18.57
CA SER A 292 -30.28 31.70 -19.11
C SER A 292 -30.21 32.25 -20.54
N ALA A 293 -30.97 31.64 -21.46
CA ALA A 293 -31.27 32.22 -22.77
C ALA A 293 -32.80 32.29 -22.96
N SER A 294 -33.29 33.40 -23.53
CA SER A 294 -34.72 33.64 -23.70
C SER A 294 -35.29 32.97 -24.96
N ALA A 295 -36.61 32.84 -25.02
CA ALA A 295 -37.31 32.07 -26.03
C ALA A 295 -37.33 32.73 -27.43
N SER A 296 -37.50 31.89 -28.44
CA SER A 296 -38.16 32.22 -29.71
C SER A 296 -38.91 31.00 -30.22
N SER A 297 -39.99 31.22 -30.97
CA SER A 297 -41.01 30.20 -31.26
C SER A 297 -41.23 30.00 -32.76
N THR A 298 -42.15 29.09 -33.13
CA THR A 298 -42.55 28.71 -34.50
C THR A 298 -41.48 27.96 -35.32
N SER A 299 -41.82 27.03 -36.23
CA SER A 299 -43.15 26.59 -36.71
C SER A 299 -43.21 25.07 -37.01
N VAL A 300 -44.42 24.55 -37.23
CA VAL A 300 -44.74 23.12 -37.39
C VAL A 300 -44.70 22.68 -38.86
N SER A 301 -44.33 21.43 -39.12
CA SER A 301 -44.87 20.66 -40.27
C SER A 301 -45.10 19.18 -39.91
N THR A 302 -45.88 18.48 -40.73
CA THR A 302 -46.40 17.11 -40.53
C THR A 302 -46.09 16.24 -41.78
N LYS A 303 -46.33 14.91 -41.90
CA LYS A 303 -47.16 13.91 -41.17
C LYS A 303 -46.51 12.48 -41.34
N PRO A 304 -47.16 11.27 -41.35
CA PRO A 304 -46.62 10.13 -40.55
C PRO A 304 -46.49 8.73 -41.23
N GLY A 305 -45.91 7.79 -40.48
CA GLY A 305 -46.14 6.32 -40.48
C GLY A 305 -45.76 5.82 -39.07
N GLY A 306 -46.44 4.87 -38.40
CA GLY A 306 -46.87 3.55 -38.85
C GLY A 306 -45.71 2.56 -38.60
N VAL A 307 -45.77 1.57 -37.70
CA VAL A 307 -46.88 0.71 -37.21
C VAL A 307 -46.73 0.41 -35.68
N LEU A 308 -47.74 -0.22 -35.05
CA LEU A 308 -47.82 -0.59 -33.62
C LEU A 308 -47.69 -2.12 -33.41
N ILE A 309 -47.72 -2.57 -32.14
CA ILE A 309 -48.02 -3.96 -31.68
C ILE A 309 -46.83 -4.97 -31.86
N GLU A 310 -46.52 -5.91 -30.94
CA GLU A 310 -47.16 -6.34 -29.68
C GLU A 310 -46.17 -6.61 -28.52
N THR A 311 -46.69 -6.64 -27.29
CA THR A 311 -46.02 -7.26 -26.13
C THR A 311 -46.55 -8.68 -25.93
N SER A 312 -45.69 -9.67 -25.71
CA SER A 312 -46.15 -10.96 -25.15
C SER A 312 -45.17 -11.50 -24.10
N SER A 313 -45.73 -11.97 -22.99
CA SER A 313 -45.03 -12.66 -21.91
C SER A 313 -45.39 -14.14 -21.95
N GLY A 314 -44.40 -15.01 -21.69
CA GLY A 314 -44.58 -16.46 -21.75
C GLY A 314 -43.53 -17.17 -20.92
N ALA A 315 -43.90 -17.60 -19.72
CA ALA A 315 -43.00 -18.30 -18.81
C ALA A 315 -43.04 -19.82 -19.02
N SER A 316 -41.89 -20.49 -18.90
CA SER A 316 -41.80 -21.82 -18.29
C SER A 316 -40.36 -22.12 -17.88
N SER A 317 -40.20 -22.67 -16.68
CA SER A 317 -38.97 -23.30 -16.22
C SER A 317 -38.89 -24.75 -16.71
N LYS A 318 -37.68 -25.31 -16.78
CA LYS A 318 -37.36 -26.64 -16.21
C LYS A 318 -35.86 -26.79 -15.95
N THR A 319 -35.53 -27.07 -14.69
CA THR A 319 -34.24 -27.66 -14.30
C THR A 319 -34.21 -29.13 -14.71
N ALA A 320 -33.05 -29.61 -15.15
CA ALA A 320 -32.77 -31.04 -15.28
C ALA A 320 -31.36 -31.33 -14.75
N SER A 321 -31.27 -31.97 -13.58
CA SER A 321 -30.02 -32.48 -13.03
C SER A 321 -29.69 -33.85 -13.62
N GLY A 322 -28.40 -34.15 -13.77
CA GLY A 322 -27.92 -35.46 -14.25
C GLY A 322 -26.74 -35.95 -13.41
N THR A 323 -27.00 -36.92 -12.53
CA THR A 323 -25.97 -37.54 -11.67
C THR A 323 -26.09 -39.06 -11.73
N ALA A 324 -25.13 -39.71 -12.37
CA ALA A 324 -24.75 -41.13 -12.20
C ALA A 324 -23.51 -41.44 -13.09
N SER A 325 -22.71 -42.49 -12.88
CA SER A 325 -22.06 -43.02 -11.66
C SER A 325 -21.31 -44.31 -12.02
N GLY A 326 -20.07 -44.47 -11.57
CA GLY A 326 -19.33 -45.74 -11.57
C GLY A 326 -18.45 -46.04 -12.81
N THR A 327 -17.52 -47.01 -12.79
CA THR A 327 -16.95 -47.82 -11.68
C THR A 327 -15.55 -48.32 -12.09
N ALA A 328 -14.71 -48.69 -11.11
CA ALA A 328 -13.27 -48.96 -11.24
C ALA A 328 -12.84 -50.29 -11.90
N ALA A 329 -11.62 -50.27 -12.49
CA ALA A 329 -10.56 -51.29 -12.43
C ALA A 329 -9.25 -50.63 -12.93
N SER A 330 -8.10 -50.60 -12.23
CA SER A 330 -7.27 -51.65 -11.60
C SER A 330 -6.38 -52.41 -12.59
N ALA A 331 -5.08 -52.05 -12.58
CA ALA A 331 -3.95 -52.76 -13.21
C ALA A 331 -2.73 -52.71 -12.25
N THR A 332 -1.63 -53.43 -12.54
CA THR A 332 -0.78 -53.99 -11.46
C THR A 332 0.71 -54.16 -11.83
N THR A 333 1.61 -53.89 -10.85
CA THR A 333 3.06 -54.29 -10.76
C THR A 333 4.05 -53.71 -11.80
N SER A 334 5.39 -53.64 -11.62
CA SER A 334 6.40 -54.05 -10.59
C SER A 334 7.75 -53.34 -10.92
N ALA A 335 8.85 -53.25 -10.15
CA ALA A 335 9.27 -53.45 -8.73
C ALA A 335 10.70 -52.78 -8.61
N THR A 336 11.66 -52.96 -7.67
CA THR A 336 11.95 -53.90 -6.56
C THR A 336 12.86 -53.21 -5.49
N GLY A 337 13.78 -53.92 -4.79
CA GLY A 337 14.72 -53.40 -3.76
C GLY A 337 16.11 -53.00 -4.29
N THR A 338 17.11 -52.67 -3.45
CA THR A 338 17.50 -53.29 -2.16
C THR A 338 18.20 -52.29 -1.20
N GLY A 339 18.29 -52.60 0.11
CA GLY A 339 18.95 -51.79 1.16
C GLY A 339 20.50 -51.84 1.14
N SER A 340 21.24 -51.55 2.22
CA SER A 340 20.95 -51.52 3.68
C SER A 340 22.13 -50.85 4.45
N ALA A 341 22.08 -50.44 5.73
CA ALA A 341 21.04 -50.09 6.72
C ALA A 341 21.73 -49.60 8.04
N ALA A 342 20.95 -49.40 9.13
CA ALA A 342 21.38 -49.20 10.54
C ALA A 342 21.92 -47.78 10.93
N THR A 343 21.89 -47.32 12.21
CA THR A 343 21.69 -48.05 13.49
C THR A 343 21.08 -47.18 14.62
N THR A 344 19.98 -47.62 15.27
CA THR A 344 19.53 -47.30 16.67
C THR A 344 19.31 -45.83 17.11
N LEU A 345 18.61 -45.50 18.21
CA LEU A 345 18.05 -46.27 19.35
C LEU A 345 16.66 -45.74 19.78
N SER A 346 15.92 -46.50 20.58
CA SER A 346 14.53 -46.22 21.00
C SER A 346 14.38 -45.61 22.41
N THR A 347 13.30 -44.86 22.63
CA THR A 347 12.58 -44.72 23.92
C THR A 347 11.07 -44.58 23.67
N ALA A 348 10.23 -44.80 24.70
CA ALA A 348 8.85 -45.22 24.52
C ALA A 348 7.74 -44.20 24.87
N VAL A 349 6.60 -44.41 24.22
CA VAL A 349 5.23 -43.88 24.43
C VAL A 349 4.65 -44.57 25.70
N PRO A 350 3.83 -43.93 26.58
CA PRO A 350 2.54 -43.33 26.18
C PRO A 350 2.03 -42.06 26.90
N ALA A 351 1.09 -41.39 26.23
CA ALA A 351 0.09 -40.52 26.85
C ALA A 351 -1.31 -41.15 26.64
N SER A 352 -2.10 -41.25 27.70
CA SER A 352 -3.43 -41.89 27.70
C SER A 352 -4.56 -40.88 27.52
N SER A 353 -5.63 -41.31 26.84
CA SER A 353 -6.81 -40.49 26.55
C SER A 353 -7.79 -40.39 27.72
N THR A 354 -8.32 -39.19 27.98
CA THR A 354 -9.68 -39.02 28.51
C THR A 354 -10.40 -37.93 27.72
N GLY A 355 -11.57 -38.27 27.16
CA GLY A 355 -12.47 -37.32 26.54
C GLY A 355 -13.82 -37.33 27.27
N THR A 356 -14.54 -36.23 27.23
CA THR A 356 -15.95 -36.14 27.64
C THR A 356 -16.61 -35.06 26.77
N ALA A 357 -17.89 -35.24 26.45
CA ALA A 357 -18.60 -34.45 25.45
C ALA A 357 -19.86 -33.78 26.03
N ALA A 358 -20.55 -33.02 25.18
CA ALA A 358 -21.72 -32.19 25.44
C ALA A 358 -21.44 -30.89 26.25
N SER A 359 -22.24 -29.83 26.13
CA SER A 359 -23.48 -29.70 25.34
C SER A 359 -23.59 -28.34 24.64
N ALA A 360 -24.50 -28.23 23.67
CA ALA A 360 -24.80 -26.98 22.98
C ALA A 360 -25.93 -26.21 23.69
N THR A 361 -25.82 -24.88 23.73
CA THR A 361 -26.92 -23.97 24.09
C THR A 361 -26.97 -22.79 23.14
N THR A 362 -28.15 -22.54 22.59
CA THR A 362 -28.44 -21.45 21.65
C THR A 362 -28.80 -20.15 22.36
N SER A 363 -28.32 -19.02 21.85
CA SER A 363 -28.90 -17.70 22.13
C SER A 363 -28.77 -16.79 20.90
N SER A 364 -29.89 -16.22 20.45
CA SER A 364 -29.92 -15.21 19.37
C SER A 364 -29.36 -13.87 19.86
N PRO A 365 -28.84 -13.01 18.95
CA PRO A 365 -28.23 -11.74 19.34
C PRO A 365 -29.24 -10.76 19.92
N ALA A 366 -28.85 -10.04 20.97
CA ALA A 366 -29.59 -8.90 21.49
C ALA A 366 -29.31 -7.66 20.62
N THR A 367 -30.37 -7.06 20.06
CA THR A 367 -30.26 -5.77 19.36
C THR A 367 -29.97 -4.67 20.38
N VAL A 368 -28.83 -3.98 20.23
CA VAL A 368 -28.52 -2.77 21.00
C VAL A 368 -28.31 -1.61 20.03
N THR A 369 -29.11 -0.57 20.21
CA THR A 369 -29.21 0.59 19.32
C THR A 369 -27.92 1.41 19.33
N ALA A 370 -27.41 1.77 18.15
CA ALA A 370 -26.36 2.78 18.04
C ALA A 370 -26.89 4.14 18.51
N ASN A 371 -26.16 4.80 19.41
CA ASN A 371 -26.44 6.18 19.79
C ASN A 371 -25.12 6.94 19.94
N ALA A 372 -25.01 8.11 19.30
CA ALA A 372 -23.74 8.80 19.13
C ALA A 372 -23.41 9.79 20.27
N ALA A 373 -22.16 10.26 20.26
CA ALA A 373 -21.65 11.44 20.97
C ALA A 373 -21.68 11.41 22.51
N SER A 374 -20.52 11.13 23.12
CA SER A 374 -20.10 11.79 24.35
C SER A 374 -18.59 12.01 24.40
N SER A 375 -18.22 13.30 24.34
CA SER A 375 -16.88 13.87 24.33
C SER A 375 -15.90 13.25 25.34
N MET A 376 -14.74 12.79 24.86
CA MET A 376 -13.51 12.76 25.66
C MET A 376 -12.46 13.64 24.99
N LYS A 377 -11.94 14.62 25.74
CA LYS A 377 -11.04 15.68 25.25
C LYS A 377 -9.60 15.39 25.71
N PRO A 378 -8.64 15.10 24.81
CA PRO A 378 -7.25 14.90 25.19
C PRO A 378 -6.65 16.15 25.86
N LYS A 379 -6.03 15.97 27.03
CA LYS A 379 -5.30 17.02 27.75
C LYS A 379 -3.78 16.87 27.53
N HIS A 380 -3.26 17.34 26.40
CA HIS A 380 -1.84 17.67 26.31
C HIS A 380 -1.64 19.03 25.63
N LYS A 381 -0.87 19.91 26.28
CA LYS A 381 -0.33 21.13 25.67
C LYS A 381 1.02 20.77 25.06
N TYR A 382 1.16 20.91 23.76
CA TYR A 382 2.48 20.87 23.13
C TYR A 382 3.22 22.18 23.41
N GLY A 383 4.46 22.08 23.88
CA GLY A 383 5.37 23.22 24.03
C GLY A 383 6.09 23.50 22.72
N VAL A 384 6.52 24.76 22.52
CA VAL A 384 7.23 25.17 21.31
C VAL A 384 8.72 24.83 21.46
N LEU A 385 9.14 23.65 20.97
CA LEU A 385 10.54 23.30 20.70
C LEU A 385 10.63 21.93 19.99
N ASP A 386 10.26 21.88 18.71
CA ASP A 386 10.74 20.82 17.81
C ASP A 386 10.75 21.32 16.35
N MET A 387 11.94 21.36 15.74
CA MET A 387 12.21 21.61 14.32
C MET A 387 13.58 20.99 14.00
N GLY A 388 13.58 19.70 13.66
CA GLY A 388 14.84 18.96 13.49
C GLY A 388 14.78 17.66 12.68
N VAL A 389 13.65 17.33 12.05
CA VAL A 389 13.51 16.10 11.24
C VAL A 389 12.93 16.43 9.86
N MET A 390 13.78 16.43 8.83
CA MET A 390 13.33 16.26 7.45
C MET A 390 13.04 14.78 7.24
N ALA A 391 11.76 14.41 7.18
CA ALA A 391 11.36 13.01 7.20
C ALA A 391 11.52 12.36 5.80
N LEU A 392 12.34 11.30 5.75
CA LEU A 392 12.47 10.40 4.60
C LEU A 392 11.55 9.17 4.78
N GLY A 393 10.30 9.42 5.15
CA GLY A 393 9.30 8.37 5.42
C GLY A 393 8.93 7.62 4.14
N LEU A 394 9.49 6.42 3.97
CA LEU A 394 9.07 5.43 2.98
C LEU A 394 8.03 4.50 3.62
N GLY A 395 6.78 4.97 3.62
CA GLY A 395 5.61 4.19 4.01
C GLY A 395 5.36 4.13 5.52
N LEU A 396 4.15 3.73 5.91
CA LEU A 396 3.79 3.47 7.29
C LEU A 396 4.18 2.04 7.74
N GLY A 397 5.00 1.33 6.96
CA GLY A 397 5.55 -0.01 7.24
C GLY A 397 6.32 -0.15 8.57
N TYR A 398 6.71 0.97 9.19
CA TYR A 398 7.07 1.02 10.63
C TYR A 398 6.02 0.34 11.54
N LEU A 399 4.75 0.35 11.14
CA LEU A 399 3.61 -0.28 11.80
C LEU A 399 3.17 -1.58 11.09
N VAL A 400 3.93 -2.66 11.32
CA VAL A 400 3.58 -4.06 10.99
C VAL A 400 3.78 -5.00 12.20
N MET A 401 3.13 -4.70 13.34
CA MET A 401 2.70 -5.69 14.36
C MET A 401 1.77 -5.12 15.44
#